data_AF-A0A8H3LBU7-F1
#
_entry.id   AF-A0A8H3LBU7-F1
#
_cell.length_a   1.000
_cell.length_b   1.000
_cell.length_c   1.000
_cell.angle_alpha   90.00
_cell.angle_beta   90.00
_cell.angle_gamma   90.00
#
_symmetry.space_group_name_H-M   'P 1'
#
loop_
_entity.id
_entity.type
_entity.pdbx_description
1 polymer ?
#
loop_
_entity_poly.entity_id
_entity_poly.type
_entity_poly.pdbx_seq_one_letter_code
_entity_poly.pdbx_strand_id
1 'polypeptide(L)'
;MWEFTSGIPPFNHRAHDLQLSISICKGERPEIIESTPQCYVDLMKKCWSEDPLERPSAEKISNIIADWIFYPETSDDETSDGEINDNEFSYVDDKSSRKLNETEESECLDCVVNNIKLSDIKTDKN
;
A
#
# COMPACT_ATOMS: atom_id res chain seq x y z
N MET A 1 -1.91 -6.67 2.66
CA MET A 1 -0.71 -7.50 2.42
C MET A 1 0.05 -7.75 3.71
N TRP A 2 0.45 -6.70 4.45
CA TRP A 2 1.13 -6.86 5.74
C TRP A 2 0.33 -7.68 6.79
N GLU A 3 -0.95 -7.36 6.99
CA GLU A 3 -1.82 -8.11 7.91
C GLU A 3 -1.93 -9.59 7.57
N PHE A 4 -1.88 -9.92 6.27
CA PHE A 4 -1.93 -11.30 5.80
C PHE A 4 -0.64 -12.06 6.15
N THR A 5 0.52 -11.42 6.01
CA THR A 5 1.81 -12.04 6.34
C THR A 5 2.09 -12.05 7.85
N SER A 6 1.53 -11.11 8.60
CA SER A 6 1.70 -11.01 10.06
C SER A 6 0.65 -11.77 10.88
N GLY A 7 -0.55 -11.95 10.32
CA GLY A 7 -1.72 -12.43 11.06
C GLY A 7 -2.23 -11.44 12.12
N ILE A 8 -1.78 -10.18 12.07
CA ILE A 8 -2.03 -9.15 13.08
C ILE A 8 -2.46 -7.84 12.40
N PRO A 9 -3.43 -7.10 12.95
CA PRO A 9 -3.75 -5.76 12.44
C PRO A 9 -2.54 -4.81 12.52
N PRO A 10 -2.25 -4.02 11.47
CA PRO A 10 -1.14 -3.07 11.52
C PRO A 10 -1.36 -2.03 12.63
N PHE A 11 -0.29 -1.72 13.37
CA PHE A 11 -0.31 -0.80 14.51
C PHE A 11 -1.23 -1.21 15.68
N ASN A 12 -1.49 -2.51 15.88
CA ASN A 12 -2.37 -3.02 16.94
C ASN A 12 -2.01 -2.60 18.38
N HIS A 13 -0.80 -2.08 18.59
CA HIS A 13 -0.26 -1.71 19.90
C HIS A 13 -0.69 -0.30 20.35
N ARG A 14 -1.40 0.46 19.50
CA ARG A 14 -1.86 1.82 19.81
C ARG A 14 -3.22 2.13 19.19
N ALA A 15 -3.85 3.22 19.63
CA ALA A 15 -5.15 3.65 19.12
C ALA A 15 -5.06 4.09 17.64
N HIS A 16 -6.12 3.82 16.89
CA HIS A 16 -6.26 4.26 15.49
C HIS A 16 -6.87 5.66 15.43
N ASP A 17 -6.11 6.64 15.90
CA ASP A 17 -6.54 8.04 16.03
C ASP A 17 -5.83 8.97 15.03
N LEU A 18 -6.02 10.28 15.21
CA LEU A 18 -5.38 11.29 14.37
C LEU A 18 -3.85 11.27 14.48
N GLN A 19 -3.31 10.87 15.64
CA GLN A 19 -1.86 10.79 15.83
C GLN A 19 -1.26 9.69 14.98
N LEU A 20 -1.88 8.49 14.97
CA LEU A 20 -1.49 7.41 14.06
C LEU A 20 -1.53 7.86 12.61
N SER A 21 -2.63 8.51 12.20
CA SER A 21 -2.80 8.99 10.83
C SER A 21 -1.67 9.93 10.39
N ILE A 22 -1.29 10.88 11.24
CA ILE A 22 -0.21 11.83 10.95
C ILE A 22 1.15 11.13 10.87
N SER A 23 1.43 10.19 11.77
CA SER A 23 2.70 9.48 11.71
C SER A 23 2.82 8.64 10.43
N ILE A 24 1.73 8.03 9.96
CA ILE A 24 1.70 7.33 8.66
C ILE A 24 1.98 8.32 7.51
N CYS A 25 1.35 9.50 7.52
CA CYS A 25 1.63 10.53 6.51
C CYS A 25 3.08 11.02 6.56
N LYS A 26 3.73 10.96 7.72
CA LYS A 26 5.16 11.26 7.91
C LYS A 26 6.10 10.08 7.64
N GLY A 27 5.59 9.01 7.02
CA GLY A 27 6.41 7.88 6.59
C GLY A 27 6.46 6.70 7.56
N GLU A 28 5.73 6.73 8.68
CA GLU A 28 5.67 5.55 9.56
C GLU A 28 5.01 4.38 8.81
N ARG A 29 5.66 3.21 8.85
CA ARG A 29 5.18 1.96 8.24
C ARG A 29 5.26 0.82 9.25
N PRO A 30 4.42 -0.22 9.13
CA PRO A 30 4.55 -1.44 9.94
C PRO A 30 5.93 -2.09 9.75
N GLU A 31 6.44 -2.70 10.82
CA GLU A 31 7.71 -3.43 10.81
C GLU A 31 7.62 -4.65 9.88
N ILE A 32 8.64 -4.84 9.03
CA ILE A 32 8.70 -6.03 8.17
C ILE A 32 9.09 -7.24 9.02
N ILE A 33 8.27 -8.29 8.96
CA ILE A 33 8.51 -9.54 9.68
C ILE A 33 9.57 -10.34 8.93
N GLU A 34 10.61 -10.79 9.63
CA GLU A 34 11.77 -11.48 9.06
C GLU A 34 11.41 -12.72 8.21
N SER A 35 10.33 -13.42 8.55
CA SER A 35 9.86 -14.59 7.81
C SER A 35 9.07 -14.26 6.53
N THR A 36 8.88 -12.99 6.21
CA THR A 36 8.13 -12.58 5.01
C THR A 36 9.00 -12.81 3.77
N PRO A 37 8.52 -13.51 2.73
CA PRO A 37 9.26 -13.69 1.48
C PRO A 37 9.67 -12.34 0.87
N GLN A 38 10.90 -12.25 0.35
CA GLN A 38 11.46 -11.00 -0.13
C GLN A 38 10.60 -10.36 -1.25
N CYS A 39 10.02 -11.17 -2.14
CA CYS A 39 9.12 -10.70 -3.19
C CYS A 39 7.89 -9.95 -2.64
N TYR A 40 7.34 -10.42 -1.51
CA TYR A 40 6.26 -9.72 -0.80
C TYR A 40 6.76 -8.44 -0.13
N VAL A 41 7.95 -8.46 0.48
CA VAL A 41 8.55 -7.26 1.09
C VAL A 41 8.73 -6.15 0.05
N ASP A 42 9.26 -6.50 -1.12
CA ASP A 42 9.52 -5.55 -2.20
C ASP A 42 8.22 -5.00 -2.78
N LEU A 43 7.21 -5.85 -2.99
CA LEU A 43 5.88 -5.42 -3.43
C LEU A 43 5.21 -4.51 -2.40
N MET A 44 5.24 -4.86 -1.11
CA MET A 44 4.71 -4.02 -0.03
C MET A 44 5.39 -2.65 0.00
N LYS A 45 6.72 -2.60 -0.16
CA LYS A 45 7.49 -1.35 -0.22
C LYS A 45 7.05 -0.43 -1.35
N LYS A 46 6.80 -0.98 -2.54
CA LYS A 46 6.27 -0.21 -3.67
C LYS A 46 4.85 0.31 -3.39
N CYS A 47 3.97 -0.53 -2.84
CA CYS A 47 2.57 -0.18 -2.57
C CYS A 47 2.39 1.01 -1.61
N TRP A 48 3.31 1.20 -0.65
CA TRP A 48 3.23 2.27 0.34
C TRP A 48 4.34 3.31 0.21
N SER A 49 4.91 3.45 -1.00
CA SER A 49 5.90 4.49 -1.34
C SER A 49 5.38 5.88 -0.98
N GLU A 50 6.27 6.76 -0.52
CA GLU A 50 5.95 8.16 -0.27
C GLU A 50 5.57 8.87 -1.57
N ASP A 51 6.32 8.60 -2.65
CA ASP A 51 5.97 9.06 -3.99
C ASP A 51 4.78 8.27 -4.54
N PRO A 52 3.63 8.91 -4.81
CA PRO A 52 2.48 8.24 -5.41
C PRO A 52 2.75 7.64 -6.79
N LEU A 53 3.70 8.19 -7.56
CA LEU A 53 4.04 7.72 -8.91
C LEU A 53 4.78 6.38 -8.89
N GLU A 54 5.47 6.06 -7.80
CA GLU A 54 6.16 4.79 -7.58
C GLU A 54 5.20 3.67 -7.14
N ARG A 55 3.95 4.01 -6.80
CA ARG A 55 2.95 3.03 -6.36
C ARG A 55 2.40 2.27 -7.57
N PRO A 56 2.41 0.93 -7.55
CA PRO A 56 1.83 0.14 -8.64
C PRO A 56 0.31 0.28 -8.65
N SER A 57 -0.28 0.21 -9.84
CA SER A 57 -1.74 0.10 -9.99
C SER A 57 -2.25 -1.20 -9.39
N ALA A 58 -3.54 -1.22 -9.02
CA ALA A 58 -4.19 -2.45 -8.54
C ALA A 58 -4.11 -3.58 -9.58
N GLU A 59 -4.20 -3.25 -10.87
CA GLU A 59 -4.03 -4.18 -11.98
C GLU A 59 -2.63 -4.81 -11.97
N LYS A 60 -1.57 -4.00 -11.86
CA LYS A 60 -0.19 -4.49 -11.80
C LYS A 60 0.04 -5.39 -10.58
N ILE A 61 -0.52 -5.03 -9.41
CA ILE A 61 -0.47 -5.87 -8.21
C ILE A 61 -1.18 -7.21 -8.44
N SER A 62 -2.36 -7.18 -9.06
CA SER A 62 -3.14 -8.38 -9.37
C SER A 62 -2.37 -9.32 -10.28
N ASN A 63 -1.75 -8.81 -11.35
CA ASN A 63 -0.95 -9.60 -12.28
C ASN A 63 0.25 -10.24 -11.57
N ILE A 64 1.01 -9.48 -10.78
CA ILE A 64 2.14 -10.02 -10.01
C ILE A 64 1.71 -11.17 -9.08
N ILE A 65 0.59 -11.02 -8.37
CA ILE A 65 0.08 -12.05 -7.46
C ILE A 65 -0.43 -13.26 -8.26
N ALA A 66 -1.10 -13.04 -9.39
CA ALA A 66 -1.56 -14.10 -10.28
C ALA A 66 -0.38 -14.91 -10.82
N ASP A 67 0.69 -14.24 -11.25
CA ASP A 67 1.91 -14.89 -11.75
C ASP A 67 2.52 -15.80 -10.68
N TRP A 68 2.63 -15.34 -9.43
CA TRP A 68 3.12 -16.17 -8.33
C TRP A 68 2.26 -17.42 -8.05
N ILE A 69 0.95 -17.34 -8.30
CA ILE A 69 0.01 -18.44 -8.04
C ILE A 69 -0.03 -19.44 -9.20
N PHE A 70 -0.09 -18.96 -10.44
CA PHE A 70 -0.33 -19.77 -11.63
C PHE A 70 0.95 -20.20 -12.36
N TYR A 71 2.02 -19.41 -12.20
CA TYR A 71 3.33 -19.66 -12.79
C TYR A 71 4.42 -19.62 -11.71
N PRO A 72 4.35 -20.49 -10.67
CA PRO A 72 5.41 -20.56 -9.69
C PRO A 72 6.69 -20.99 -10.41
N GLU A 73 7.65 -20.07 -10.55
CA GLU A 73 8.90 -20.37 -11.27
C GLU A 73 9.53 -21.65 -10.69
N THR A 74 9.57 -22.70 -11.51
CA THR A 74 10.44 -23.83 -11.24
C THR A 74 11.84 -23.31 -11.51
N SER A 75 12.61 -23.09 -10.45
CA SER A 75 14.00 -22.64 -10.53
C SER A 75 14.76 -23.44 -11.59
N ASP A 76 15.01 -22.84 -12.74
CA ASP A 76 16.14 -23.07 -13.62
C ASP A 76 16.23 -21.90 -14.63
N ASP A 77 17.28 -21.11 -14.42
CA ASP A 77 17.96 -20.21 -15.36
C ASP A 77 17.55 -18.73 -15.47
N GLU A 78 18.57 -17.95 -15.77
CA GLU A 78 18.81 -16.55 -15.49
C GLU A 78 17.96 -15.53 -16.27
N THR A 79 17.69 -14.42 -15.59
CA THR A 79 17.49 -13.04 -16.08
C THR A 79 16.70 -12.83 -17.39
N SER A 80 15.51 -12.25 -17.28
CA SER A 80 15.13 -11.21 -18.25
C SER A 80 14.21 -10.18 -17.60
N ASP A 81 14.56 -8.91 -17.77
CA ASP A 81 13.61 -7.80 -17.69
C ASP A 81 12.51 -8.04 -18.74
N GLY A 82 11.49 -8.80 -18.37
CA GLY A 82 10.36 -9.12 -19.22
C GLY A 82 9.34 -7.98 -19.17
N GLU A 83 9.22 -7.24 -20.27
CA GLU A 83 8.01 -6.44 -20.55
C GLU A 83 6.80 -7.38 -20.49
N ILE A 84 5.94 -7.20 -19.48
CA ILE A 84 4.72 -8.00 -19.31
C ILE A 84 3.77 -7.65 -20.45
N ASN A 85 3.29 -8.67 -21.16
CA ASN A 85 2.35 -8.48 -22.26
C ASN A 85 0.92 -8.27 -21.72
N ASP A 86 0.31 -7.16 -22.10
CA ASP A 86 -1.06 -6.83 -21.75
C ASP A 86 -2.03 -7.65 -22.61
N ASN A 87 -2.23 -8.93 -22.30
CA ASN A 87 -3.33 -9.69 -22.91
C ASN A 87 -4.08 -10.56 -21.90
N GLU A 88 -5.13 -9.93 -21.37
CA GLU A 88 -6.48 -10.47 -21.18
C GLU A 88 -6.76 -11.36 -19.96
N PHE A 89 -6.97 -10.69 -18.82
CA PHE A 89 -7.77 -11.21 -17.72
C PHE A 89 -9.23 -10.73 -17.89
N SER A 90 -10.18 -11.64 -18.11
CA SER A 90 -11.60 -11.27 -18.29
C SER A 90 -12.23 -10.82 -16.97
N TYR A 91 -12.63 -9.55 -16.92
CA TYR A 91 -13.24 -8.89 -15.77
C TYR A 91 -14.61 -9.48 -15.41
N VAL A 92 -14.90 -9.61 -14.10
CA VAL A 92 -16.28 -9.78 -13.60
C VAL A 92 -16.72 -8.41 -13.07
N ASP A 93 -17.57 -7.72 -13.82
CA ASP A 93 -18.09 -6.39 -13.48
C ASP A 93 -18.96 -6.43 -12.20
N ASP A 94 -18.46 -5.91 -11.07
CA ASP A 94 -19.33 -5.47 -9.97
C ASP A 94 -19.74 -4.01 -10.21
N LYS A 95 -20.92 -3.82 -10.82
CA LYS A 95 -21.49 -2.50 -11.12
C LYS A 95 -22.06 -1.86 -9.86
N SER A 96 -21.20 -1.35 -8.98
CA SER A 96 -21.62 -0.45 -7.91
C SER A 96 -20.65 0.72 -7.68
N SER A 97 -20.32 1.44 -8.74
CA SER A 97 -19.56 2.70 -8.63
C SER A 97 -20.51 3.90 -8.56
N ARG A 98 -20.67 4.46 -7.35
CA ARG A 98 -21.25 5.80 -7.18
C ARG A 98 -20.23 6.82 -7.70
N LYS A 99 -20.64 7.72 -8.59
CA LYS A 99 -19.79 8.82 -9.06
C LYS A 99 -19.43 9.73 -7.88
N LEU A 100 -18.15 9.82 -7.55
CA LEU A 100 -17.61 10.93 -6.77
C LEU A 100 -17.45 12.10 -7.73
N ASN A 101 -18.17 13.18 -7.46
CA ASN A 101 -17.99 14.46 -8.12
C ASN A 101 -16.71 15.11 -7.59
N GLU A 102 -15.83 15.48 -8.51
CA GLU A 102 -14.66 16.30 -8.23
C GLU A 102 -15.12 17.63 -7.62
N THR A 103 -14.59 17.97 -6.45
CA THR A 103 -14.79 19.30 -5.85
C THR A 103 -13.53 19.70 -5.08
N GLU A 104 -12.93 20.76 -5.63
CA GLU A 104 -12.10 21.78 -4.99
C GLU A 104 -10.64 21.41 -4.63
N GLU A 105 -9.72 22.14 -5.28
CA GLU A 105 -8.33 22.30 -4.90
C GLU A 105 -8.25 22.79 -3.43
N SER A 106 -8.17 21.82 -2.53
CA SER A 106 -7.78 22.06 -1.14
C SER A 106 -6.28 22.39 -1.13
N GLU A 107 -5.91 23.42 -0.38
CA GLU A 107 -4.52 23.75 -0.03
C GLU A 107 -3.70 22.46 0.18
N CYS A 108 -2.50 22.41 -0.40
CA CYS A 108 -1.62 21.24 -0.43
C CYS A 108 -1.70 20.48 0.90
N LEU A 109 -2.35 19.31 0.91
CA LEU A 109 -2.49 18.46 2.10
C LEU A 109 -1.12 18.19 2.73
N ASP A 110 -0.07 18.14 1.91
CA ASP A 110 1.31 18.02 2.35
C ASP A 110 1.77 19.21 3.20
N CYS A 111 1.37 20.45 2.87
CA CYS A 111 1.63 21.63 3.70
C CYS A 111 0.91 21.56 5.04
N VAL A 112 -0.32 21.03 5.11
CA VAL A 112 -1.08 20.89 6.36
C VAL A 112 -0.43 19.84 7.27
N VAL A 113 -0.10 18.67 6.74
CA VAL A 113 0.53 17.57 7.48
C VAL A 113 1.90 17.98 8.03
N ASN A 114 2.69 18.74 7.25
CA ASN A 114 4.02 19.20 7.67
C ASN A 114 3.96 20.28 8.78
N ASN A 115 2.85 21.02 8.90
CA ASN A 115 2.68 22.05 9.92
C ASN A 115 2.03 21.55 11.21
N ILE A 116 1.39 20.37 11.21
CA ILE A 116 0.82 19.79 12.43
C ILE A 116 1.95 19.14 13.26
N LYS A 117 2.26 19.72 14.43
CA LYS A 117 3.14 19.08 15.40
C LYS A 117 2.34 18.09 16.23
N LEU A 118 2.98 16.97 16.61
CA LEU A 118 2.38 15.95 17.49
C LEU A 118 1.91 16.56 18.83
N SER A 119 2.56 17.65 19.26
CA SER A 119 2.22 18.46 20.43
C SER A 119 0.92 19.24 20.33
N ASP A 120 0.44 19.51 19.11
CA ASP A 120 -0.70 20.41 18.87
C ASP A 120 -2.03 19.65 18.98
N ILE A 121 -1.98 18.32 18.90
CA ILE A 121 -3.12 17.43 19.10
C ILE A 121 -3.19 17.11 20.58
N LYS A 122 -4.09 17.80 21.27
CA LYS A 122 -4.40 17.55 22.67
C LYS A 122 -4.91 16.11 22.78
N THR A 123 -4.12 15.27 23.44
CA THR A 123 -4.60 13.98 23.92
C THR A 123 -5.50 14.27 25.10
N ASP A 124 -6.81 14.20 24.89
CA ASP A 124 -7.74 14.10 26.00
C ASP A 124 -7.47 12.74 26.66
N LYS A 125 -6.65 12.77 27.72
CA LYS A 125 -6.47 11.65 28.64
C LYS A 125 -7.84 11.31 29.21
N ASN A 126 -8.41 10.19 28.79
CA ASN A 126 -9.52 9.54 29.45
C ASN A 126 -8.98 8.41 30.34
#